data_AF-A0A8T3P6M8-F1
#
_entry.id   AF-A0A8T3P6M8-F1
#
_cell.length_a   1.000
_cell.length_b   1.000
_cell.length_c   1.000
_cell.angle_alpha   90.00
_cell.angle_beta   90.00
_cell.angle_gamma   90.00
#
_symmetry.space_group_name_H-M   'P 1'
#
loop_
_entity.id
_entity.type
_entity.pdbx_description
1 polymer ?
#
loop_
_entity_poly.entity_id
_entity_poly.type
_entity_poly.pdbx_seq_one_letter_code
_entity_poly.pdbx_strand_id
1 'polypeptide(L)'
;MSDIAATVRVSAPERARPIPAFHFGLAVLMTIVVLLGFQPYYAGLLTGSLDAHPIIHVHAAVFTGWLVLLLAQTWLVYRRRVGVHQRLGRLGIYYGFAVLAFGTLSQRALR
;
A
#
# COMPACT_ATOMS: atom_id res chain seq x y z
N MET A 1 -39.11 16.31 -46.81
CA MET A 1 -38.80 16.21 -45.37
C MET A 1 -37.97 14.95 -45.16
N SER A 2 -36.72 15.00 -45.65
CA SER A 2 -35.66 14.01 -45.48
C SER A 2 -34.93 14.27 -44.16
N ASP A 3 -34.19 13.26 -43.68
CA ASP A 3 -33.12 13.36 -42.68
C ASP A 3 -33.48 13.26 -41.19
N ILE A 4 -34.21 12.19 -40.82
CA ILE A 4 -34.12 11.60 -39.47
C ILE A 4 -33.62 10.14 -39.55
N ALA A 5 -32.64 9.89 -40.40
CA ALA A 5 -31.75 8.73 -40.25
C ALA A 5 -30.63 9.15 -39.29
N ALA A 6 -31.01 9.47 -38.05
CA ALA A 6 -30.07 9.76 -36.98
C ALA A 6 -29.21 8.51 -36.75
N THR A 7 -28.01 8.56 -37.29
CA THR A 7 -26.97 7.54 -37.16
C THR A 7 -26.77 7.16 -35.69
N VAL A 8 -27.38 6.06 -35.26
CA VAL A 8 -26.96 5.32 -34.07
C VAL A 8 -25.56 4.78 -34.40
N ARG A 9 -24.53 5.59 -34.16
CA ARG A 9 -23.15 5.09 -34.14
C ARG A 9 -23.08 4.16 -32.94
N VAL A 10 -23.17 2.86 -33.21
CA VAL A 10 -22.69 1.85 -32.27
C VAL A 10 -21.22 2.17 -32.06
N SER A 11 -20.91 2.82 -30.92
CA SER A 11 -19.55 3.04 -30.48
C SER A 11 -18.85 1.69 -30.50
N ALA A 12 -17.78 1.56 -31.30
CA ALA A 12 -16.92 0.37 -31.28
C ALA A 12 -16.59 0.04 -29.82
N PRO A 13 -16.54 -1.26 -29.42
CA PRO A 13 -16.35 -1.65 -28.04
C PRO A 13 -15.18 -0.87 -27.46
N GLU A 14 -15.43 -0.03 -26.45
CA GLU A 14 -14.40 0.81 -25.86
C GLU A 14 -13.27 -0.12 -25.43
N ARG A 15 -12.17 -0.07 -26.18
CA ARG A 15 -11.03 -0.96 -26.03
C ARG A 15 -10.63 -0.86 -24.56
N ALA A 16 -10.78 -1.95 -23.81
CA ALA A 16 -10.66 -1.91 -22.36
C ALA A 16 -9.31 -1.26 -22.00
N ARG A 17 -9.36 -0.07 -21.39
CA ARG A 17 -8.14 0.67 -21.07
C ARG A 17 -7.25 -0.23 -20.20
N PRO A 18 -5.96 -0.41 -20.55
CA PRO A 18 -5.05 -1.21 -19.74
C PRO A 18 -4.98 -0.61 -18.34
N ILE A 19 -5.06 -1.46 -17.32
CA ILE A 19 -4.97 -1.01 -15.93
C ILE A 19 -3.53 -0.57 -15.69
N PRO A 20 -3.26 0.67 -15.27
CA PRO A 20 -1.91 1.12 -15.03
C PRO A 20 -1.32 0.39 -13.82
N ALA A 21 -0.37 -0.53 -14.07
CA ALA A 21 0.33 -1.29 -13.04
C ALA A 21 1.38 -0.47 -12.27
N PHE A 22 1.58 0.80 -12.65
CA PHE A 22 2.59 1.70 -12.10
C PHE A 22 2.58 1.75 -10.56
N HIS A 23 1.41 2.02 -9.96
CA HIS A 23 1.31 2.16 -8.50
C HIS A 23 1.61 0.86 -7.75
N PHE A 24 1.22 -0.28 -8.32
CA PHE A 24 1.54 -1.58 -7.75
C PHE A 24 3.04 -1.88 -7.88
N GLY A 25 3.63 -1.62 -9.04
CA GLY A 25 5.07 -1.74 -9.26
C GLY A 25 5.88 -0.85 -8.32
N LEU A 26 5.43 0.39 -8.10
CA LEU A 26 6.04 1.32 -7.14
C LEU A 26 5.93 0.82 -5.70
N ALA A 27 4.76 0.28 -5.30
CA ALA A 27 4.59 -0.28 -3.96
C ALA A 27 5.49 -1.51 -3.72
N VAL A 28 5.69 -2.35 -4.74
CA VAL A 28 6.65 -3.47 -4.69
C VAL A 28 8.07 -2.93 -4.54
N LEU A 29 8.47 -1.94 -5.33
CA LEU A 29 9.80 -1.33 -5.25
C LEU A 29 10.05 -0.72 -3.85
N MET A 30 9.10 0.05 -3.32
CA MET A 30 9.19 0.62 -1.96
C MET A 30 9.34 -0.47 -0.90
N THR A 31 8.60 -1.57 -1.04
CA THR A 31 8.70 -2.72 -0.12
C THR A 31 10.10 -3.32 -0.16
N ILE A 32 10.66 -3.55 -1.36
CA ILE A 32 12.03 -4.07 -1.51
C ILE A 32 13.04 -3.12 -0.89
N VAL A 33 12.95 -1.82 -1.17
CA VAL A 33 13.85 -0.80 -0.62
C VAL A 33 13.84 -0.82 0.91
N VAL A 34 12.66 -0.91 1.54
CA VAL A 34 12.57 -0.96 3.00
C VAL A 34 13.10 -2.28 3.56
N LEU A 35 12.82 -3.43 2.94
CA LEU A 35 13.36 -4.71 3.41
C LEU A 35 14.89 -4.74 3.34
N LEU A 36 15.48 -4.20 2.28
CA LEU A 36 16.94 -4.11 2.12
C LEU A 36 17.54 -3.08 3.08
N GLY A 37 16.94 -1.89 3.20
CA GLY A 37 17.44 -0.83 4.08
C GLY A 37 17.42 -1.18 5.57
N PHE A 38 16.52 -2.07 5.98
CA PHE A 38 16.39 -2.55 7.36
C PHE A 38 16.84 -4.02 7.53
N GLN A 39 17.65 -4.54 6.60
CA GLN A 39 18.11 -5.93 6.64
C GLN A 39 18.72 -6.34 8.00
N PRO A 40 19.57 -5.55 8.68
CA PRO A 40 20.14 -5.94 9.97
C PRO A 40 19.07 -6.17 11.05
N TYR A 41 18.04 -5.31 11.06
CA TYR A 41 16.91 -5.44 11.97
C TYR A 41 16.15 -6.74 11.70
N TYR A 42 15.78 -6.99 10.44
CA TYR A 42 15.03 -8.21 10.08
C TYR A 42 15.84 -9.48 10.30
N ALA A 43 17.14 -9.49 9.99
CA ALA A 43 18.00 -10.63 10.24
C ALA A 43 18.11 -10.92 11.74
N GLY A 44 18.40 -9.89 12.55
CA GLY A 44 18.46 -10.05 14.01
C GLY A 44 17.15 -10.54 14.62
N LEU A 45 16.00 -10.09 14.08
CA LEU A 45 14.69 -10.55 14.52
C LEU A 45 14.46 -12.04 14.19
N LEU A 46 14.92 -12.51 13.03
CA LEU A 46 14.81 -13.91 12.61
C LEU A 46 15.77 -14.84 13.36
N THR A 47 16.96 -14.36 13.72
CA THR A 47 17.97 -15.12 14.48
C THR A 47 17.75 -15.06 15.98
N GLY A 48 16.84 -14.20 16.47
CA GLY A 48 16.63 -13.94 17.90
C GLY A 48 17.79 -13.20 18.57
N SER A 49 18.72 -12.65 17.79
CA SER A 49 19.92 -11.95 18.30
C SER A 49 19.75 -10.43 18.34
N LEU A 50 18.56 -9.92 18.01
CA LEU A 50 18.26 -8.50 18.02
C LEU A 50 18.04 -8.00 19.45
N ASP A 51 19.03 -7.30 19.99
CA ASP A 51 18.92 -6.55 21.23
C ASP A 51 18.58 -5.09 20.89
N ALA A 52 17.29 -4.76 20.89
CA ALA A 52 16.79 -3.44 20.54
C ALA A 52 15.77 -2.97 21.58
N HIS A 53 15.69 -1.65 21.80
CA HIS A 53 14.71 -1.08 22.70
C HIS A 53 13.29 -1.49 22.27
N PRO A 54 12.37 -1.87 23.18
CA PRO A 54 11.05 -2.41 22.83
C PRO A 54 10.23 -1.55 21.86
N ILE A 55 10.38 -0.23 21.94
CA ILE A 55 9.70 0.72 21.05
C ILE A 55 10.09 0.54 19.57
N ILE A 56 11.29 0.05 19.29
CA ILE A 56 11.78 -0.21 17.93
C ILE A 56 11.02 -1.39 17.32
N HIS A 57 10.70 -2.42 18.12
CA HIS A 57 9.88 -3.53 17.64
C HIS A 57 8.46 -3.10 17.29
N VAL A 58 7.85 -2.27 18.14
CA VAL A 58 6.52 -1.72 17.88
C VAL A 58 6.53 -0.82 16.65
N HIS A 59 7.53 0.05 16.53
CA HIS A 59 7.71 0.91 15.37
C HIS A 59 7.86 0.07 14.08
N ALA A 60 8.76 -0.92 14.08
CA ALA A 60 8.95 -1.81 12.94
C ALA A 60 7.65 -2.54 12.57
N ALA A 61 6.95 -3.13 13.54
CA ALA A 61 5.70 -3.84 13.29
C ALA A 61 4.62 -2.94 12.65
N VAL A 62 4.47 -1.71 13.14
CA VAL A 62 3.51 -0.74 12.62
C VAL A 62 3.87 -0.31 11.19
N PHE A 63 5.14 -0.03 10.91
CA PHE A 63 5.55 0.45 9.59
C PHE A 63 5.62 -0.67 8.55
N THR A 64 6.02 -1.88 8.94
CA THR A 64 5.94 -3.07 8.07
C THR A 64 4.47 -3.41 7.78
N GLY A 65 3.58 -3.33 8.77
CA GLY A 65 2.15 -3.52 8.56
C GLY A 65 1.55 -2.46 7.61
N TRP A 66 2.00 -1.21 7.71
CA TRP A 66 1.61 -0.16 6.76
C TRP A 66 2.08 -0.46 5.33
N LEU A 67 3.29 -0.98 5.12
CA LEU A 67 3.76 -1.41 3.79
C LEU A 67 2.90 -2.53 3.21
N VAL A 68 2.56 -3.54 4.03
CA VAL A 68 1.67 -4.63 3.61
C VAL A 68 0.30 -4.06 3.20
N LEU A 69 -0.23 -3.11 3.98
CA LEU A 69 -1.48 -2.44 3.65
C LEU A 69 -1.36 -1.68 2.30
N LEU A 70 -0.30 -0.90 2.09
CA LEU A 70 -0.06 -0.17 0.83
C LEU A 70 0.00 -1.11 -0.38
N LEU A 71 0.73 -2.23 -0.24
CA LEU A 71 0.83 -3.24 -1.28
C LEU A 71 -0.53 -3.87 -1.58
N ALA A 72 -1.31 -4.20 -0.54
CA ALA A 72 -2.66 -4.71 -0.69
C ALA A 72 -3.58 -3.68 -1.39
N GLN A 73 -3.50 -2.40 -1.04
CA GLN A 73 -4.35 -1.36 -1.64
C GLN A 73 -4.09 -1.21 -3.15
N THR A 74 -2.82 -1.12 -3.54
CA THR A 74 -2.45 -0.98 -4.96
C THR A 74 -2.73 -2.26 -5.75
N TRP A 75 -2.54 -3.44 -5.14
CA TRP A 75 -2.91 -4.72 -5.72
C TRP A 75 -4.41 -4.86 -5.96
N LEU A 76 -5.25 -4.43 -5.01
CA LEU A 76 -6.71 -4.50 -5.15
C LEU A 76 -7.21 -3.66 -6.32
N VAL A 77 -6.64 -2.46 -6.51
CA VAL A 77 -6.94 -1.62 -7.69
C VAL A 77 -6.46 -2.30 -8.97
N TYR A 78 -5.24 -2.83 -8.98
CA TYR A 78 -4.70 -3.59 -10.11
C TYR A 78 -5.58 -4.80 -10.49
N ARG A 79 -6.19 -5.48 -9.50
CA ARG A 79 -7.12 -6.60 -9.70
C ARG A 79 -8.57 -6.18 -9.93
N ARG A 80 -8.86 -4.88 -10.10
CA ARG A 80 -10.21 -4.31 -10.25
C ARG A 80 -11.17 -4.57 -9.08
N ARG A 81 -10.64 -4.85 -7.89
CA ARG A 81 -11.42 -5.09 -6.65
C ARG A 81 -11.60 -3.80 -5.85
N VAL A 82 -12.13 -2.76 -6.49
CA VAL A 82 -12.21 -1.40 -5.92
C VAL A 82 -13.11 -1.34 -4.67
N GLY A 83 -14.18 -2.13 -4.60
CA GLY A 83 -15.04 -2.17 -3.41
C GLY A 83 -14.30 -2.66 -2.15
N VAL A 84 -13.41 -3.65 -2.30
CA VAL A 84 -12.57 -4.13 -1.19
C VAL A 84 -11.50 -3.10 -0.84
N HIS A 85 -10.90 -2.45 -1.83
CA HIS A 85 -9.97 -1.33 -1.64
C HIS A 85 -10.60 -0.22 -0.78
N GLN A 86 -11.82 0.21 -1.11
CA GLN A 86 -12.52 1.24 -0.34
C GLN A 86 -12.84 0.78 1.10
N ARG A 87 -13.27 -0.47 1.28
CA ARG A 87 -13.57 -1.02 2.62
C ARG A 87 -12.31 -1.12 3.48
N LEU A 88 -11.24 -1.69 2.94
CA LEU A 88 -9.96 -1.82 3.61
C LEU A 88 -9.30 -0.44 3.85
N GLY A 89 -9.46 0.49 2.90
CA GLY A 89 -8.94 1.85 2.98
C GLY A 89 -9.51 2.62 4.15
N ARG A 90 -10.81 2.46 4.46
CA ARG A 90 -11.42 3.05 5.66
C ARG A 90 -10.76 2.54 6.95
N LEU A 91 -10.45 1.24 7.03
CA LEU A 91 -9.69 0.68 8.15
C LEU A 91 -8.25 1.25 8.17
N GLY A 92 -7.66 1.43 7.00
CA GLY A 92 -6.35 2.04 6.82
C GLY A 92 -6.23 3.47 7.33
N ILE A 93 -7.31 4.27 7.29
CA ILE A 93 -7.32 5.62 7.88
C ILE A 93 -7.05 5.55 9.38
N TYR A 94 -7.71 4.63 10.09
CA TYR A 94 -7.46 4.44 11.52
C TYR A 94 -6.04 3.94 11.80
N TYR A 95 -5.52 3.06 10.93
CA TYR A 95 -4.13 2.61 11.01
C TYR A 95 -3.14 3.77 10.85
N GLY A 96 -3.48 4.80 10.06
CA GLY A 96 -2.67 6.00 9.91
C GLY A 96 -2.38 6.72 11.23
N PHE A 97 -3.32 6.71 12.18
CA PHE A 97 -3.06 7.27 13.51
C PHE A 97 -1.97 6.49 14.26
N ALA A 98 -1.92 5.16 14.12
CA ALA A 98 -0.87 4.35 14.71
C ALA A 98 0.49 4.70 14.09
N VAL A 99 0.57 4.88 12.77
CA VAL A 99 1.81 5.30 12.08
C VAL A 99 2.32 6.63 12.64
N LEU A 100 1.45 7.61 12.83
CA LEU A 100 1.82 8.92 13.39
C LEU A 100 2.25 8.81 14.87
N ALA A 101 1.49 8.09 15.68
CA ALA A 101 1.76 7.94 17.11
C ALA A 101 3.08 7.20 17.37
N PHE A 102 3.28 6.03 16.75
CA PHE A 102 4.48 5.21 16.97
C PHE A 102 5.71 5.73 16.21
N GLY A 103 5.52 6.50 15.14
CA GLY A 103 6.62 7.24 14.50
C GLY A 103 7.18 8.34 15.40
N THR A 104 6.30 9.11 16.07
CA THR A 104 6.73 10.18 16.98
C THR A 104 7.23 9.64 18.32
N LEU A 105 6.60 8.59 18.85
CA LEU A 105 6.99 7.97 20.11
C LEU A 105 8.38 7.32 20.02
N SER A 106 8.71 6.64 18.93
CA SER A 106 10.04 6.03 18.77
C SER A 106 11.15 7.09 18.79
N GLN A 107 10.94 8.23 18.14
CA GLN A 107 11.91 9.34 18.16
C GLN A 107 12.08 9.95 19.55
N ARG A 108 11.00 10.07 20.32
CA ARG A 108 11.04 10.64 21.67
C ARG A 108 11.65 9.70 22.70
N ALA A 109 11.41 8.40 22.57
CA ALA A 109 11.89 7.39 23.51
C ALA A 109 13.38 7.06 23.37
N LEU A 110 14.00 7.45 22.25
CA LEU A 110 15.41 7.19 21.93
C LEU A 110 16.30 8.45 21.99
N ARG A 111 15.73 9.58 22.42
CA ARG A 111 16.48 10.80 22.76
C ARG A 111 16.82 10.79 24.23
#